data_AF-A0A7J8SUM6-F1
#
_entry.id   AF-A0A7J8SUM6-F1
#
_cell.length_a   1.000
_cell.length_b   1.000
_cell.length_c   1.000
_cell.angle_alpha   90.00
_cell.angle_beta   90.00
_cell.angle_gamma   90.00
#
_symmetry.space_group_name_H-M   'P 1'
#
loop_
_entity.id
_entity.type
_entity.pdbx_description
1 polymer ?
#
loop_
_entity_poly.entity_id
_entity_poly.type
_entity_poly.pdbx_seq_one_letter_code
_entity_poly.pdbx_strand_id
1 'polypeptide(L)'
;NNANKKLKHHRNQDSDDFDGNPEAWASLDKNFKQVQSVLDRNRMLIQQVNDNHQSKNPDNMVKNVALIQELNGNISKVVSLYSDMSSNFSTSFHNNGHHKEG
;
A
#
# COMPACT_ATOMS: atom_id res chain seq x y z
N ASN A 1 58.99 -3.59 23.14
CA ASN A 1 58.44 -4.93 23.38
C ASN A 1 57.05 -4.76 23.99
N ASN A 2 56.08 -5.55 23.52
CA ASN A 2 54.69 -5.67 24.00
C ASN A 2 53.72 -4.52 23.63
N ALA A 3 53.26 -4.43 22.38
CA ALA A 3 52.10 -5.16 21.82
C ALA A 3 50.74 -4.68 22.38
N ASN A 4 50.31 -3.55 21.84
CA ASN A 4 48.95 -3.21 21.40
C ASN A 4 47.81 -4.01 22.06
N LYS A 5 47.15 -3.34 23.02
CA LYS A 5 45.83 -3.68 23.54
C LYS A 5 44.91 -4.11 22.39
N LYS A 6 44.46 -5.37 22.44
CA LYS A 6 43.29 -5.89 21.72
C LYS A 6 42.09 -4.97 22.02
N LEU A 7 41.91 -3.94 21.20
CA LEU A 7 40.62 -3.30 21.03
C LEU A 7 39.83 -4.24 20.13
N LYS A 8 39.00 -5.06 20.76
CA LYS A 8 37.98 -5.85 20.07
C LYS A 8 37.12 -4.86 19.29
N HIS A 9 37.28 -4.83 17.97
CA HIS A 9 36.25 -4.30 17.09
C HIS A 9 35.03 -5.19 17.28
N HIS A 10 34.11 -4.78 18.16
CA HIS A 10 32.69 -5.08 17.95
C HIS A 10 32.34 -4.39 16.64
N ARG A 11 32.40 -5.16 15.57
CA ARG A 11 31.70 -4.85 14.33
C ARG A 11 30.24 -4.81 14.75
N ASN A 12 29.68 -3.62 14.98
CA ASN A 12 28.23 -3.45 14.96
C ASN A 12 27.81 -3.92 13.58
N GLN A 13 27.37 -5.18 13.54
CA GLN A 13 26.81 -5.79 12.37
C GLN A 13 25.34 -5.33 12.34
N ASP A 14 25.15 -4.02 12.20
CA ASP A 14 23.87 -3.41 11.85
C ASP A 14 23.73 -3.43 10.32
N SER A 15 24.21 -4.50 9.68
CA SER A 15 24.13 -4.69 8.23
C SER A 15 22.95 -5.61 7.94
N ASP A 16 21.86 -4.96 7.53
CA ASP A 16 20.96 -5.43 6.47
C ASP A 16 20.15 -6.72 6.68
N ASP A 17 19.60 -6.96 7.86
CA ASP A 17 18.47 -7.91 8.01
C ASP A 17 17.12 -7.22 7.71
N PHE A 18 17.06 -6.48 6.60
CA PHE A 18 15.79 -6.16 5.92
C PHE A 18 15.54 -7.18 4.81
N ASP A 19 15.87 -8.44 5.02
CA ASP A 19 15.24 -9.52 4.27
C ASP A 19 13.85 -9.74 4.90
N GLY A 20 13.00 -8.71 4.77
CA GLY A 20 11.63 -8.76 5.21
C GLY A 20 10.94 -9.93 4.52
N ASN A 21 10.12 -10.68 5.26
CA ASN A 21 9.40 -11.85 4.77
C ASN A 21 8.97 -11.66 3.29
N PRO A 22 9.53 -12.42 2.33
CA PRO A 22 9.23 -12.28 0.91
C PRO A 22 7.74 -12.36 0.59
N GLU A 23 7.00 -13.12 1.40
CA GLU A 23 5.54 -13.24 1.32
C GLU A 23 4.82 -11.94 1.71
N ALA A 24 5.33 -11.23 2.74
CA ALA A 24 4.82 -9.93 3.15
C ALA A 24 5.02 -8.88 2.05
N TRP A 25 6.19 -8.88 1.39
CA TRP A 25 6.46 -8.02 0.23
C TRP A 25 5.56 -8.33 -0.95
N ALA A 26 5.35 -9.61 -1.27
CA ALA A 26 4.46 -10.02 -2.34
C ALA A 26 3.00 -9.59 -2.08
N SER A 27 2.52 -9.72 -0.83
CA SER A 27 1.19 -9.26 -0.42
C SER A 27 1.07 -7.74 -0.52
N LEU A 28 2.08 -7.00 -0.08
CA LEU A 28 2.15 -5.55 -0.17
C LEU A 28 2.11 -5.06 -1.62
N ASP A 29 2.95 -5.62 -2.50
CA ASP A 29 3.00 -5.28 -3.93
C ASP A 29 1.64 -5.53 -4.62
N LYS A 30 1.02 -6.68 -4.33
CA LYS A 30 -0.31 -7.02 -4.86
C LYS A 30 -1.36 -6.00 -4.41
N ASN A 31 -1.44 -5.70 -3.12
CA ASN A 31 -2.42 -4.76 -2.59
C ASN A 31 -2.19 -3.35 -3.13
N PHE A 32 -0.93 -2.95 -3.30
CA PHE A 32 -0.57 -1.66 -3.88
C PHE A 32 -1.05 -1.54 -5.33
N LYS A 33 -0.80 -2.55 -6.17
CA LYS A 33 -1.30 -2.61 -7.56
C LYS A 33 -2.83 -2.54 -7.63
N GLN A 34 -3.52 -3.16 -6.67
CA GLN A 34 -4.98 -3.06 -6.59
C GLN A 34 -5.45 -1.65 -6.24
N VAL A 35 -4.83 -0.98 -5.27
CA VAL A 35 -5.13 0.41 -4.95
C VAL A 35 -4.88 1.31 -6.15
N GLN A 36 -3.74 1.15 -6.85
CA GLN A 36 -3.43 1.90 -8.07
C GLN A 36 -4.52 1.74 -9.13
N SER A 37 -4.95 0.50 -9.41
CA SER A 37 -6.00 0.24 -10.39
C SER A 37 -7.34 0.93 -10.03
N VAL A 38 -7.69 0.97 -8.74
CA VAL A 38 -8.91 1.66 -8.28
C VAL A 38 -8.78 3.18 -8.41
N LEU A 39 -7.61 3.74 -8.09
CA LEU A 39 -7.35 5.18 -8.23
C LEU A 39 -7.31 5.63 -9.69
N ASP A 40 -6.75 4.81 -10.59
CA ASP A 40 -6.79 5.06 -12.03
C ASP A 40 -8.23 5.08 -12.55
N ARG A 41 -9.07 4.16 -12.06
CA ARG A 41 -10.50 4.18 -12.36
C ARG A 41 -11.18 5.46 -11.84
N ASN A 42 -10.86 5.90 -10.62
CA ASN A 42 -11.37 7.17 -10.08
C ASN A 42 -10.99 8.36 -10.96
N ARG A 43 -9.75 8.42 -11.45
CA ARG A 43 -9.31 9.47 -12.38
C ARG A 43 -10.19 9.51 -13.63
N MET A 44 -10.46 8.35 -14.23
CA MET A 44 -11.33 8.26 -15.42
C MET A 44 -12.77 8.66 -15.13
N LEU A 45 -13.32 8.26 -13.98
CA LEU A 45 -14.67 8.63 -13.56
C LEU A 45 -14.82 10.14 -13.35
N ILE A 46 -13.86 10.77 -12.68
CA ILE A 46 -13.83 12.23 -12.48
C ILE A 46 -13.78 12.96 -13.81
N GLN A 47 -12.96 12.47 -14.75
CA GLN A 47 -12.91 13.05 -16.10
C GLN A 47 -14.28 12.97 -16.78
N GLN A 48 -14.94 11.80 -16.76
CA GLN A 48 -16.26 11.64 -17.35
C GLN A 48 -17.32 12.53 -16.69
N VAL A 49 -17.28 12.68 -15.36
CA VAL A 49 -18.16 13.58 -14.62
C VAL A 49 -17.97 15.03 -15.07
N ASN A 50 -16.72 15.45 -15.26
CA ASN A 50 -16.38 16.78 -15.74
C ASN A 50 -16.84 17.00 -17.19
N ASP A 51 -16.62 16.03 -18.07
CA ASP A 51 -17.04 16.09 -19.48
C ASP A 51 -18.57 16.20 -19.59
N ASN A 52 -19.30 15.41 -18.78
CA ASN A 52 -20.75 15.48 -18.69
C ASN A 52 -21.23 16.86 -18.20
N HIS A 53 -20.60 17.44 -17.17
CA HIS A 53 -20.89 18.80 -16.71
C HIS A 53 -20.67 19.85 -17.80
N GLN A 54 -19.54 19.76 -18.51
CA GLN A 54 -19.17 20.71 -19.57
C GLN A 54 -20.11 20.63 -20.78
N SER A 55 -20.68 19.45 -21.05
CA SER A 55 -21.64 19.25 -22.15
C SER A 55 -22.93 20.06 -21.98
N LYS A 56 -23.26 20.50 -20.76
CA LYS A 56 -24.51 21.21 -20.39
C LYS A 56 -25.78 20.46 -20.81
N ASN A 57 -25.68 19.16 -21.07
CA ASN A 57 -26.81 18.30 -21.39
C ASN A 57 -27.39 17.71 -20.09
N PRO A 58 -28.68 17.97 -19.75
CA PRO A 58 -29.32 17.42 -18.56
C PRO A 58 -29.25 15.88 -18.47
N ASP A 59 -29.33 15.17 -19.59
CA ASP A 59 -29.27 13.70 -19.60
C ASP A 59 -27.90 13.18 -19.18
N ASN A 60 -26.82 13.90 -19.55
CA ASN A 60 -25.47 13.55 -19.13
C ASN A 60 -25.24 13.90 -17.64
N MET A 61 -25.88 14.96 -17.15
CA MET A 61 -25.85 15.32 -15.74
C MET A 61 -26.48 14.23 -14.85
N VAL A 62 -27.55 13.58 -15.31
CA VAL A 62 -28.15 12.45 -14.58
C VAL A 62 -27.18 11.27 -14.49
N LYS A 63 -26.38 11.01 -15.55
CA LYS A 63 -25.35 9.96 -15.52
C LYS A 63 -24.25 10.22 -14.49
N ASN A 64 -23.97 11.49 -14.14
CA ASN A 64 -23.00 11.81 -13.09
C ASN A 64 -23.37 11.20 -11.74
N VAL A 65 -24.66 10.98 -11.45
CA VAL A 65 -25.09 10.33 -10.20
C VAL A 65 -24.49 8.92 -10.10
N ALA A 66 -24.61 8.12 -11.15
CA ALA A 66 -24.07 6.76 -11.17
C ALA A 66 -22.52 6.76 -11.12
N LEU A 67 -21.87 7.67 -11.85
CA LEU A 67 -20.41 7.80 -11.84
C LEU A 67 -19.87 8.21 -10.45
N ILE A 68 -20.56 9.11 -9.74
CA ILE A 68 -20.21 9.54 -8.39
C ILE A 68 -20.47 8.42 -7.37
N GLN A 69 -21.54 7.65 -7.54
CA GLN A 69 -21.77 6.45 -6.72
C GLN A 69 -20.63 5.43 -6.89
N GLU A 70 -20.16 5.21 -8.12
CA GLU A 70 -19.00 4.35 -8.38
C GLU A 70 -17.72 4.90 -7.72
N LEU A 71 -17.48 6.22 -7.83
CA LEU A 71 -16.37 6.90 -7.14
C LEU A 71 -16.40 6.66 -5.63
N ASN A 72 -17.56 6.82 -4.98
CA ASN A 72 -17.73 6.59 -3.54
C ASN A 72 -17.49 5.13 -3.15
N GLY A 73 -17.94 4.18 -3.98
CA GLY A 73 -17.68 2.77 -3.81
C GLY A 73 -16.17 2.46 -3.89
N ASN A 74 -15.48 3.06 -4.86
CA ASN A 74 -14.04 2.92 -5.02
C ASN A 74 -13.25 3.50 -3.84
N ILE A 75 -13.68 4.63 -3.27
CA ILE A 75 -13.06 5.18 -2.04
C ILE A 75 -13.20 4.19 -0.89
N SER A 76 -14.38 3.61 -0.69
CA SER A 76 -14.61 2.59 0.35
C SER A 76 -13.72 1.37 0.14
N LYS A 77 -13.56 0.94 -1.12
CA LYS A 77 -12.65 -0.15 -1.50
C LYS A 77 -11.18 0.18 -1.20
N VAL A 78 -10.72 1.40 -1.50
CA VAL A 78 -9.36 1.83 -1.19
C VAL A 78 -9.11 1.79 0.32
N VAL A 79 -10.05 2.26 1.14
CA VAL A 79 -9.95 2.18 2.61
C VAL A 79 -9.82 0.73 3.08
N SER A 80 -10.62 -0.19 2.55
CA SER A 80 -10.51 -1.63 2.85
C SER A 80 -9.12 -2.18 2.49
N LEU A 81 -8.64 -1.90 1.28
CA LEU A 81 -7.33 -2.38 0.81
C LEU A 81 -6.18 -1.86 1.67
N TYR A 82 -6.25 -0.62 2.14
CA TYR A 82 -5.26 -0.08 3.08
C TYR A 82 -5.33 -0.74 4.46
N SER A 83 -6.54 -1.03 4.97
CA SER A 83 -6.71 -1.77 6.22
C SER A 83 -6.11 -3.17 6.12
N ASP A 84 -6.40 -3.88 5.02
CA ASP A 84 -5.87 -5.22 4.77
C ASP A 84 -4.34 -5.20 4.64
N MET A 85 -3.80 -4.22 3.92
CA MET A 85 -2.37 -4.01 3.77
C MET A 85 -1.68 -3.75 5.12
N SER A 86 -2.23 -2.86 5.94
CA SER A 86 -1.69 -2.55 7.26
C SER A 86 -1.73 -3.78 8.18
N SER A 87 -2.84 -4.50 8.21
CA SER A 87 -3.00 -5.70 9.05
C SER A 87 -2.06 -6.82 8.64
N ASN A 88 -1.95 -7.10 7.33
CA ASN A 88 -1.07 -8.14 6.80
C ASN A 88 0.40 -7.83 7.06
N PHE A 89 0.79 -6.55 6.89
CA PHE A 89 2.13 -6.10 7.21
C PHE A 89 2.41 -6.27 8.70
N SER A 90 1.58 -5.70 9.58
CA SER A 90 1.74 -5.85 11.04
C SER A 90 1.87 -7.31 11.45
N THR A 91 0.98 -8.20 10.98
CA THR A 91 1.01 -9.64 11.32
C THR A 91 2.33 -10.30 10.88
N SER A 92 2.80 -9.99 9.68
CA SER A 92 4.03 -10.56 9.13
C SER A 92 5.28 -10.18 9.95
N PHE A 93 5.32 -8.98 10.52
CA PHE A 93 6.43 -8.55 11.38
C PHE A 93 6.34 -9.13 12.80
N HIS A 94 5.14 -9.28 13.38
CA HIS A 94 4.99 -9.91 14.69
C HIS A 94 5.38 -11.39 14.66
N ASN A 95 5.04 -12.12 13.60
CA ASN A 95 5.40 -13.53 13.47
C ASN A 95 6.92 -13.76 13.34
N ASN A 96 7.67 -12.80 12.78
CA ASN A 96 9.12 -12.89 12.65
C ASN A 96 9.86 -12.69 13.99
N GLY A 97 9.22 -12.03 14.97
CA GLY A 97 9.74 -11.86 16.32
C GLY A 97 9.72 -13.14 17.17
N HIS A 98 8.75 -14.04 16.93
CA HIS A 98 8.60 -15.28 17.70
C HIS A 98 9.52 -16.42 17.23
N HIS A 99 10.05 -16.38 16.02
CA HIS A 99 10.92 -17.43 15.48
C HIS A 99 12.41 -17.28 15.91
N LYS A 100 12.76 -16.24 16.68
CA LYS A 100 14.12 -16.04 17.21
C LYS A 100 14.32 -16.48 18.67
N GLU A 101 13.30 -17.07 19.32
CA GLU A 101 13.37 -17.52 20.74
C GLU A 101 13.19 -19.05 20.95
N GLY A 102 13.50 -19.88 19.95
CA GLY A 102 13.46 -21.35 20.04
C GLY A 102 14.84 -22.00 20.01
#